data_AF-A0A8J2V1P8-F1
#
_entry.id   AF-A0A8J2V1P8-F1
#
_cell.length_a   1.000
_cell.length_b   1.000
_cell.length_c   1.000
_cell.angle_alpha   90.00
_cell.angle_beta   90.00
_cell.angle_gamma   90.00
#
_symmetry.space_group_name_H-M   'P 1'
#
loop_
_entity.id
_entity.type
_entity.pdbx_description
1 polymer ?
#
loop_
_entity_poly.entity_id
_entity_poly.type
_entity_poly.pdbx_seq_one_letter_code
_entity_poly.pdbx_strand_id
1 'polypeptide(L)'
;MGRIPQEKGVRGSQKWLQVAVDEKPDILKPESQRTPIRWLSPLREDAYAEYSGSAFLDRLGLERVKEAMAAFWPERGAVWDGLGIANERVFLVEAKSHIREFFSGHCGASSAESRKRIRNALDETSRACHASGGADWMEFFYQYTNRMAHLYFLRREGVDARLVNVCFLNDTEMGGPREPAEWKAAFDTARYVLGLPVRHALSRYIDYVYPDIDLLQK
;
A
#
# COMPACT_ATOMS: atom_id res chain seq x y z
N MET A 1 16.43 -9.81 -5.91
CA MET A 1 16.15 -8.65 -6.79
C MET A 1 14.75 -8.15 -6.50
N GLY A 2 14.53 -6.82 -6.53
CA GLY A 2 13.17 -6.27 -6.39
C GLY A 2 13.08 -4.75 -6.60
N ARG A 3 14.02 -4.13 -7.31
CA ARG A 3 13.89 -2.74 -7.78
C ARG A 3 13.39 -2.79 -9.22
N ILE A 4 12.27 -2.15 -9.49
CA ILE A 4 11.57 -2.20 -10.78
C ILE A 4 11.58 -0.76 -11.33
N PRO A 5 12.50 -0.41 -12.24
CA PRO A 5 12.48 0.90 -12.90
C PRO A 5 11.12 1.12 -13.56
N GLN A 6 10.58 2.34 -13.42
CA GLN A 6 9.35 2.73 -14.08
C GLN A 6 9.64 3.83 -15.08
N GLU A 7 8.92 3.82 -16.19
CA GLU A 7 8.87 4.98 -17.06
C GLU A 7 8.14 6.14 -16.36
N LYS A 8 8.35 7.35 -16.87
CA LYS A 8 7.55 8.49 -16.44
C LYS A 8 6.08 8.19 -16.75
N GLY A 9 5.24 8.16 -15.74
CA GLY A 9 3.83 7.88 -15.86
C GLY A 9 3.15 8.91 -16.76
N VAL A 10 2.35 8.44 -17.71
CA VAL A 10 1.58 9.30 -18.63
C VAL A 10 0.13 9.47 -18.20
N ARG A 11 -0.39 8.58 -17.36
CA ARG A 11 -1.77 8.55 -16.85
C ARG A 11 -1.88 7.83 -15.50
N GLY A 12 -3.00 8.01 -14.82
CA GLY A 12 -3.38 7.28 -13.61
C GLY A 12 -2.47 7.50 -12.40
N SER A 13 -2.61 6.63 -11.40
CA SER A 13 -1.95 6.79 -10.09
C SER A 13 -0.43 6.83 -10.19
N GLN A 14 0.18 6.06 -11.10
CA GLN A 14 1.63 6.10 -11.33
C GLN A 14 2.10 7.51 -11.72
N LYS A 15 1.43 8.16 -12.70
CA LYS A 15 1.75 9.54 -13.09
C LYS A 15 1.61 10.49 -11.90
N TRP A 16 0.46 10.47 -11.24
CA TRP A 16 0.15 11.45 -10.21
C TRP A 16 1.01 11.27 -8.96
N LEU A 17 1.37 10.03 -8.61
CA LEU A 17 2.30 9.78 -7.52
C LEU A 17 3.70 10.30 -7.84
N GLN A 18 4.22 10.05 -9.05
CA GLN A 18 5.52 10.58 -9.47
C GLN A 18 5.54 12.11 -9.45
N VAL A 19 4.51 12.77 -10.00
CA VAL A 19 4.39 14.23 -10.01
C VAL A 19 4.26 14.79 -8.59
N ALA A 20 3.45 14.16 -7.74
CA ALA A 20 3.27 14.59 -6.36
C ALA A 20 4.57 14.49 -5.55
N VAL A 21 5.33 13.40 -5.68
CA VAL A 21 6.62 13.26 -4.98
C VAL A 21 7.64 14.29 -5.48
N ASP A 22 7.73 14.54 -6.79
CA ASP A 22 8.69 15.47 -7.37
C ASP A 22 8.36 16.95 -7.05
N GLU A 23 7.08 17.33 -7.10
CA GLU A 23 6.68 18.75 -7.12
C GLU A 23 5.99 19.20 -5.84
N LYS A 24 5.22 18.32 -5.18
CA LYS A 24 4.34 18.72 -4.06
C LYS A 24 4.15 17.61 -3.01
N PRO A 25 5.23 17.07 -2.41
CA PRO A 25 5.17 15.87 -1.58
C PRO A 25 4.28 16.00 -0.33
N ASP A 26 4.02 17.23 0.12
CA ASP A 26 3.19 17.50 1.30
C ASP A 26 1.73 17.05 1.14
N ILE A 27 1.19 16.98 -0.08
CA ILE A 27 -0.19 16.52 -0.30
C ILE A 27 -0.36 15.02 -0.05
N LEU A 28 0.75 14.27 0.00
CA LEU A 28 0.77 12.83 0.26
C LEU A 28 0.95 12.52 1.75
N LYS A 29 1.22 13.54 2.58
CA LYS A 29 1.51 13.36 4.01
C LYS A 29 0.21 13.13 4.79
N PRO A 30 0.06 12.00 5.49
CA PRO A 30 -1.10 11.81 6.36
C PRO A 30 -1.20 12.87 7.45
N GLU A 31 -2.42 13.20 7.87
CA GLU A 31 -2.66 14.12 9.00
C GLU A 31 -2.03 13.62 10.31
N SER A 32 -1.93 12.30 10.47
CA SER A 32 -1.28 11.64 11.61
C SER A 32 0.24 11.91 11.66
N GLN A 33 0.81 12.40 10.57
CA GLN A 33 2.24 12.64 10.41
C GLN A 33 2.58 14.14 10.47
N ARG A 34 3.24 14.54 11.56
CA ARG A 34 3.61 15.95 11.81
C ARG A 34 4.85 16.39 11.05
N THR A 35 5.90 15.58 11.05
CA THR A 35 7.16 15.92 10.37
C THR A 35 7.10 15.54 8.88
N PRO A 36 7.82 16.26 7.99
CA PRO A 36 7.90 15.92 6.57
C PRO A 36 8.36 14.48 6.35
N ILE A 37 7.81 13.84 5.32
CA ILE A 37 8.22 12.51 4.87
C ILE A 37 9.35 12.69 3.85
N ARG A 38 10.50 12.06 4.11
CA ARG A 38 11.54 11.90 3.11
C ARG A 38 11.15 10.73 2.21
N TRP A 39 10.74 11.03 0.99
CA TRP A 39 10.42 10.04 -0.02
C TRP A 39 11.67 9.32 -0.51
N LEU A 40 11.54 8.00 -0.67
CA LEU A 40 12.59 7.11 -1.16
C LEU A 40 12.22 6.46 -2.49
N SER A 41 10.94 6.48 -2.83
CA SER A 41 10.36 6.01 -4.09
C SER A 41 8.94 6.59 -4.22
N PRO A 42 8.49 6.92 -5.44
CA PRO A 42 9.28 6.95 -6.68
C PRO A 42 10.12 8.24 -6.77
N LEU A 43 11.41 8.14 -7.11
CA LEU A 43 12.30 9.30 -7.30
C LEU A 43 12.81 9.35 -8.73
N ARG A 44 12.88 10.54 -9.34
CA ARG A 44 13.35 10.72 -10.73
C ARG A 44 14.76 10.18 -10.94
N GLU A 45 15.70 10.50 -10.04
CA GLU A 45 17.09 10.03 -10.08
C GLU A 45 17.22 8.52 -9.88
N ASP A 46 16.16 7.89 -9.36
CA ASP A 46 16.06 6.46 -9.16
C ASP A 46 15.11 5.81 -10.20
N ALA A 47 14.98 6.43 -11.37
CA ALA A 47 14.13 5.96 -12.47
C ALA A 47 12.70 5.61 -12.03
N TYR A 48 12.15 6.44 -11.12
CA TYR A 48 10.84 6.25 -10.51
C TYR A 48 10.57 4.84 -9.99
N ALA A 49 11.62 4.14 -9.54
CA ALA A 49 11.53 2.72 -9.32
C ALA A 49 10.54 2.35 -8.21
N GLU A 50 9.76 1.30 -8.47
CA GLU A 50 8.96 0.59 -7.49
C GLU A 50 9.77 -0.52 -6.84
N TYR A 51 9.36 -0.94 -5.65
CA TYR A 51 10.13 -1.89 -4.85
C TYR A 51 9.28 -3.08 -4.40
N SER A 52 9.84 -4.28 -4.53
CA SER A 52 9.19 -5.53 -4.17
C SER A 52 10.12 -6.49 -3.42
N GLY A 53 9.55 -7.58 -2.92
CA GLY A 53 10.29 -8.65 -2.25
C GLY A 53 11.14 -8.16 -1.07
N SER A 54 12.41 -8.52 -1.02
CA SER A 54 13.33 -8.02 0.01
C SER A 54 13.89 -6.62 -0.29
N ALA A 55 13.75 -6.11 -1.53
CA ALA A 55 14.37 -4.86 -1.93
C ALA A 55 13.68 -3.62 -1.32
N PHE A 56 12.38 -3.69 -1.00
CA PHE A 56 11.73 -2.59 -0.28
C PHE A 56 12.25 -2.49 1.17
N LEU A 57 12.62 -3.63 1.79
CA LEU A 57 13.24 -3.65 3.12
C LEU A 57 14.64 -3.03 3.07
N ASP A 58 15.44 -3.35 2.06
CA ASP A 58 16.72 -2.68 1.80
C ASP A 58 16.55 -1.17 1.66
N ARG A 59 15.58 -0.75 0.85
CA ARG A 59 15.34 0.67 0.60
C ARG A 59 14.96 1.40 1.89
N LEU A 60 14.26 0.74 2.80
CA LEU A 60 13.86 1.28 4.10
C LEU A 60 14.92 1.12 5.21
N GLY A 61 16.05 0.46 4.97
CA GLY A 61 17.05 0.14 6.00
C GLY A 61 16.53 -0.85 7.06
N LEU A 62 15.74 -1.84 6.61
CA LEU A 62 15.09 -2.86 7.45
C LEU A 62 15.69 -4.26 7.22
N GLU A 63 17.01 -4.34 7.07
CA GLU A 63 17.73 -5.59 6.80
C GLU A 63 17.48 -6.62 7.91
N ARG A 64 17.32 -6.15 9.16
CA ARG A 64 17.10 -6.98 10.35
C ARG A 64 15.86 -7.87 10.30
N VAL A 65 14.86 -7.56 9.45
CA VAL A 65 13.62 -8.35 9.34
C VAL A 65 13.53 -9.18 8.06
N LYS A 66 14.57 -9.20 7.22
CA LYS A 66 14.54 -9.90 5.92
C LYS A 66 14.33 -11.40 6.03
N GLU A 67 15.02 -12.05 6.96
CA GLU A 67 14.90 -13.50 7.16
C GLU A 67 13.49 -13.87 7.62
N ALA A 68 12.95 -13.11 8.59
CA ALA A 68 11.58 -13.25 9.05
C ALA A 68 10.56 -12.99 7.92
N MET A 69 10.82 -12.02 7.04
CA MET A 69 9.96 -11.74 5.89
C MET A 69 9.96 -12.91 4.90
N ALA A 70 11.11 -13.50 4.61
CA ALA A 70 11.21 -14.65 3.70
C ALA A 70 10.46 -15.89 4.22
N ALA A 71 10.38 -16.05 5.55
CA ALA A 71 9.56 -17.06 6.20
C ALA A 71 8.06 -16.70 6.16
N PHE A 72 7.71 -15.44 6.33
CA PHE A 72 6.33 -14.95 6.38
C PHE A 72 5.64 -14.89 5.01
N TRP A 73 6.34 -14.39 3.98
CA TRP A 73 5.76 -14.13 2.66
C TRP A 73 6.66 -14.64 1.51
N PRO A 74 6.10 -15.04 0.35
CA PRO A 74 6.92 -15.45 -0.79
C PRO A 74 7.84 -14.35 -1.32
N GLU A 75 8.99 -14.76 -1.88
CA GLU A 75 10.10 -13.88 -2.27
C GLU A 75 9.70 -12.67 -3.11
N ARG A 76 8.78 -12.80 -4.08
CA ARG A 76 8.39 -11.68 -4.95
C ARG A 76 7.68 -10.55 -4.19
N GLY A 77 6.96 -10.87 -3.12
CA GLY A 77 6.30 -9.87 -2.27
C GLY A 77 5.21 -9.04 -2.95
N ALA A 78 4.68 -8.08 -2.20
CA ALA A 78 4.00 -6.91 -2.76
C ALA A 78 4.99 -6.04 -3.56
N VAL A 79 4.49 -5.37 -4.59
CA VAL A 79 5.18 -4.24 -5.24
C VAL A 79 4.63 -2.96 -4.63
N TRP A 80 5.48 -2.10 -4.09
CA TRP A 80 5.09 -0.84 -3.47
C TRP A 80 5.24 0.30 -4.46
N ASP A 81 4.17 1.08 -4.63
CA ASP A 81 4.12 2.24 -5.53
C ASP A 81 5.01 3.37 -5.02
N GLY A 82 5.20 3.44 -3.69
CA GLY A 82 6.09 4.39 -3.06
C GLY A 82 6.53 3.98 -1.66
N LEU A 83 7.64 4.58 -1.22
CA LEU A 83 8.26 4.34 0.08
C LEU A 83 8.72 5.67 0.67
N GLY A 84 8.55 5.84 1.98
CA GLY A 84 8.98 7.04 2.68
C GLY A 84 9.45 6.78 4.10
N ILE A 85 10.21 7.72 4.65
CA ILE A 85 10.67 7.69 6.05
C ILE A 85 10.48 9.07 6.69
N ALA A 86 10.01 9.09 7.93
CA ALA A 86 10.04 10.28 8.78
C ALA A 86 10.52 9.89 10.18
N ASN A 87 11.67 10.41 10.61
CA ASN A 87 12.41 9.91 11.77
C ASN A 87 12.68 8.40 11.61
N GLU A 88 12.24 7.56 12.56
CA GLU A 88 12.35 6.09 12.50
C GLU A 88 11.11 5.41 11.89
N ARG A 89 10.07 6.19 11.56
CA ARG A 89 8.83 5.67 11.00
C ARG A 89 8.96 5.44 9.52
N VAL A 90 8.50 4.28 9.06
CA VAL A 90 8.45 3.92 7.64
C VAL A 90 7.03 4.01 7.09
N PHE A 91 6.93 4.42 5.83
CA PHE A 91 5.67 4.57 5.11
C PHE A 91 5.71 3.66 3.88
N LEU A 92 4.71 2.81 3.78
CA LEU A 92 4.45 1.95 2.63
C LEU A 92 3.26 2.55 1.87
N VAL A 93 3.41 2.80 0.57
CA VAL A 93 2.37 3.48 -0.22
C VAL A 93 1.71 2.54 -1.22
N GLU A 94 0.39 2.64 -1.27
CA GLU A 94 -0.45 2.10 -2.34
C GLU A 94 -1.24 3.27 -2.95
N ALA A 95 -1.08 3.53 -4.24
CA ALA A 95 -1.68 4.65 -4.94
C ALA A 95 -2.74 4.17 -5.95
N LYS A 96 -3.90 4.82 -5.92
CA LYS A 96 -5.02 4.54 -6.83
C LYS A 96 -5.63 5.83 -7.36
N SER A 97 -6.08 5.76 -8.60
CA SER A 97 -6.72 6.86 -9.32
C SER A 97 -8.17 6.58 -9.70
N HIS A 98 -8.60 5.31 -9.64
CA HIS A 98 -10.00 4.96 -9.88
C HIS A 98 -10.47 3.76 -9.05
N ILE A 99 -11.74 3.73 -8.68
CA ILE A 99 -12.30 2.71 -7.76
C ILE A 99 -12.14 1.29 -8.30
N ARG A 100 -12.17 1.09 -9.63
CA ARG A 100 -12.02 -0.25 -10.22
C ARG A 100 -10.67 -0.91 -9.90
N GLU A 101 -9.60 -0.15 -9.67
CA GLU A 101 -8.30 -0.69 -9.21
C GLU A 101 -8.39 -1.35 -7.84
N PHE A 102 -9.38 -0.96 -7.02
CA PHE A 102 -9.56 -1.50 -5.68
C PHE A 102 -10.08 -2.94 -5.68
N PHE A 103 -10.83 -3.32 -6.71
CA PHE A 103 -11.32 -4.69 -6.93
C PHE A 103 -10.25 -5.50 -7.67
N SER A 104 -9.15 -5.77 -6.98
CA SER A 104 -7.92 -6.32 -7.56
C SER A 104 -7.98 -7.78 -8.03
N GLY A 105 -9.11 -8.47 -7.84
CA GLY A 105 -9.25 -9.89 -8.14
C GLY A 105 -8.44 -10.78 -7.19
N HIS A 106 -8.33 -12.07 -7.52
CA HIS A 106 -7.77 -13.08 -6.63
C HIS A 106 -6.24 -13.15 -6.62
N CYS A 107 -5.68 -13.87 -5.64
CA CYS A 107 -4.26 -14.21 -5.57
C CYS A 107 -3.76 -14.89 -6.86
N GLY A 108 -2.78 -14.26 -7.51
CA GLY A 108 -2.17 -14.74 -8.75
C GLY A 108 -1.01 -15.73 -8.57
N ALA A 109 -0.69 -16.15 -7.34
CA ALA A 109 0.38 -17.12 -7.11
C ALA A 109 0.04 -18.49 -7.73
N SER A 110 0.94 -19.01 -8.55
CA SER A 110 0.77 -20.28 -9.28
C SER A 110 1.34 -21.49 -8.54
N SER A 111 2.36 -21.32 -7.70
CA SER A 111 2.94 -22.44 -6.94
C SER A 111 2.12 -22.73 -5.67
N ALA A 112 1.91 -24.02 -5.39
CA ALA A 112 1.17 -24.45 -4.21
C ALA A 112 1.83 -23.97 -2.90
N GLU A 113 3.16 -23.99 -2.84
CA GLU A 113 3.91 -23.54 -1.68
C GLU A 113 3.75 -22.03 -1.45
N SER A 114 3.86 -21.19 -2.50
CA SER A 114 3.65 -19.75 -2.34
C SER A 114 2.20 -19.44 -1.95
N ARG A 115 1.21 -20.14 -2.53
CA ARG A 115 -0.20 -19.99 -2.15
C ARG A 115 -0.44 -20.34 -0.69
N LYS A 116 0.15 -21.44 -0.21
CA LYS A 116 0.04 -21.87 1.20
C LYS A 116 0.65 -20.83 2.14
N ARG A 117 1.82 -20.30 1.81
CA ARG A 117 2.48 -19.25 2.60
C ARG A 117 1.67 -17.96 2.66
N ILE A 118 1.16 -17.51 1.51
CA ILE A 118 0.25 -16.35 1.43
C ILE A 118 -1.00 -16.58 2.29
N ARG A 119 -1.64 -17.76 2.17
CA ARG A 119 -2.82 -18.09 2.98
C ARG A 119 -2.52 -18.02 4.47
N ASN A 120 -1.43 -18.64 4.91
CA ASN A 120 -1.03 -18.62 6.32
C ASN A 120 -0.82 -17.19 6.84
N ALA A 121 -0.13 -16.34 6.08
CA ALA A 121 0.11 -14.96 6.43
C ALA A 121 -1.17 -14.11 6.49
N LEU A 122 -2.08 -14.30 5.52
CA LEU A 122 -3.37 -13.62 5.51
C LEU A 122 -4.27 -14.08 6.65
N ASP A 123 -4.32 -15.38 6.94
CA ASP A 123 -5.12 -15.91 8.06
C ASP A 123 -4.55 -15.45 9.41
N GLU A 124 -3.23 -15.37 9.56
CA GLU A 124 -2.60 -14.79 10.75
C GLU A 124 -2.99 -13.32 10.91
N THR A 125 -2.90 -12.55 9.83
CA THR A 125 -3.27 -11.13 9.80
C THR A 125 -4.76 -10.91 10.10
N SER A 126 -5.64 -11.71 9.50
CA SER A 126 -7.09 -11.58 9.68
C SER A 126 -7.49 -11.91 11.12
N ARG A 127 -6.91 -12.96 11.72
CA ARG A 127 -7.09 -13.30 13.13
C ARG A 127 -6.61 -12.17 14.05
N ALA A 128 -5.44 -11.60 13.78
CA ALA A 128 -4.93 -10.46 14.54
C ALA A 128 -5.82 -9.20 14.41
N CYS A 129 -6.54 -9.07 13.29
CA CYS A 129 -7.53 -8.02 13.08
C CYS A 129 -8.93 -8.35 13.59
N HIS A 130 -9.14 -9.54 14.18
CA HIS A 130 -10.46 -10.07 14.57
C HIS A 130 -11.48 -10.06 13.42
N ALA A 131 -11.01 -10.29 12.19
CA ALA A 131 -11.88 -10.44 11.05
C ALA A 131 -12.74 -11.70 11.21
N SER A 132 -14.05 -11.60 10.98
CA SER A 132 -14.96 -12.73 11.14
C SER A 132 -16.16 -12.62 10.19
N GLY A 133 -16.66 -13.77 9.71
CA GLY A 133 -17.86 -13.83 8.87
C GLY A 133 -17.74 -13.17 7.49
N GLY A 134 -16.53 -12.83 7.05
CA GLY A 134 -16.24 -12.21 5.75
C GLY A 134 -15.81 -13.18 4.66
N ALA A 135 -15.60 -12.64 3.46
CA ALA A 135 -15.05 -13.34 2.30
C ALA A 135 -13.59 -13.75 2.48
N ASP A 136 -13.11 -14.69 1.66
CA ASP A 136 -11.70 -15.11 1.64
C ASP A 136 -10.80 -13.93 1.24
N TRP A 137 -9.80 -13.63 2.09
CA TRP A 137 -8.83 -12.56 1.88
C TRP A 137 -7.93 -12.79 0.66
N MET A 138 -7.92 -14.00 0.09
CA MET A 138 -7.23 -14.33 -1.15
C MET A 138 -8.03 -14.01 -2.42
N GLU A 139 -9.27 -13.53 -2.30
CA GLU A 139 -10.16 -13.26 -3.43
C GLU A 139 -10.28 -11.75 -3.72
N PHE A 140 -11.49 -11.19 -3.75
CA PHE A 140 -11.84 -9.92 -4.39
C PHE A 140 -11.00 -8.69 -4.02
N PHE A 141 -10.40 -8.67 -2.84
CA PHE A 141 -9.59 -7.56 -2.31
C PHE A 141 -8.13 -7.96 -2.04
N TYR A 142 -7.58 -8.91 -2.80
CA TYR A 142 -6.27 -9.49 -2.53
C TYR A 142 -5.14 -8.45 -2.43
N GLN A 143 -5.09 -7.41 -3.27
CA GLN A 143 -4.07 -6.38 -3.14
C GLN A 143 -4.17 -5.67 -1.78
N TYR A 144 -5.38 -5.29 -1.36
CA TYR A 144 -5.58 -4.61 -0.08
C TYR A 144 -5.21 -5.49 1.12
N THR A 145 -5.64 -6.77 1.13
CA THR A 145 -5.31 -7.72 2.21
C THR A 145 -3.83 -8.07 2.24
N ASN A 146 -3.17 -8.14 1.09
CA ASN A 146 -1.73 -8.27 0.95
C ASN A 146 -1.01 -7.08 1.62
N ARG A 147 -1.41 -5.83 1.33
CA ARG A 147 -0.81 -4.65 1.98
C ARG A 147 -1.01 -4.66 3.50
N MET A 148 -2.18 -5.10 3.96
CA MET A 148 -2.44 -5.28 5.39
C MET A 148 -1.53 -6.34 6.03
N ALA A 149 -1.26 -7.45 5.34
CA ALA A 149 -0.37 -8.49 5.87
C ALA A 149 1.08 -8.04 5.98
N HIS A 150 1.59 -7.31 4.99
CA HIS A 150 2.92 -6.71 5.08
C HIS A 150 3.01 -5.67 6.20
N LEU A 151 1.98 -4.83 6.38
CA LEU A 151 1.91 -3.91 7.52
C LEU A 151 1.92 -4.68 8.84
N TYR A 152 1.06 -5.69 8.98
CA TYR A 152 1.00 -6.54 10.16
C TYR A 152 2.35 -7.14 10.52
N PHE A 153 3.02 -7.74 9.53
CA PHE A 153 4.36 -8.29 9.70
C PHE A 153 5.33 -7.25 10.27
N LEU A 154 5.46 -6.09 9.64
CA LEU A 154 6.39 -5.06 10.11
C LEU A 154 6.07 -4.60 11.54
N ARG A 155 4.79 -4.42 11.87
CA ARG A 155 4.38 -4.06 13.23
C ARG A 155 4.71 -5.15 14.25
N ARG A 156 4.52 -6.42 13.89
CA ARG A 156 4.85 -7.59 14.72
C ARG A 156 6.35 -7.68 14.99
N GLU A 157 7.18 -7.36 14.00
CA GLU A 157 8.65 -7.30 14.12
C GLU A 157 9.16 -6.00 14.78
N GLY A 158 8.27 -5.19 15.36
CA GLY A 158 8.65 -3.98 16.11
C GLY A 158 9.13 -2.81 15.23
N VAL A 159 8.71 -2.76 13.96
CA VAL A 159 8.95 -1.61 13.08
C VAL A 159 7.80 -0.61 13.22
N ASP A 160 8.12 0.69 13.38
CA ASP A 160 7.10 1.75 13.31
C ASP A 160 6.66 1.97 11.85
N ALA A 161 5.88 1.04 11.31
CA ALA A 161 5.37 1.10 9.95
C ALA A 161 3.95 1.69 9.88
N ARG A 162 3.66 2.41 8.79
CA ARG A 162 2.32 2.84 8.39
C ARG A 162 2.07 2.50 6.92
N LEU A 163 0.84 2.12 6.62
CA LEU A 163 0.33 1.95 5.26
C LEU A 163 -0.42 3.23 4.88
N VAL A 164 -0.06 3.85 3.77
CA VAL A 164 -0.74 5.04 3.25
C VAL A 164 -1.41 4.67 1.93
N ASN A 165 -2.74 4.67 1.94
CA ASN A 165 -3.52 4.59 0.71
C ASN A 165 -3.65 6.01 0.13
N VAL A 166 -2.97 6.25 -0.99
CA VAL A 166 -3.06 7.50 -1.75
C VAL A 166 -4.17 7.35 -2.77
N CYS A 167 -5.26 8.08 -2.56
CA CYS A 167 -6.49 7.94 -3.33
C CYS A 167 -6.76 9.24 -4.08
N PHE A 168 -6.24 9.35 -5.30
CA PHE A 168 -6.34 10.58 -6.08
C PHE A 168 -7.80 10.95 -6.37
N LEU A 169 -8.08 12.26 -6.30
CA LEU A 169 -9.35 12.85 -6.69
C LEU A 169 -9.21 13.54 -8.05
N ASN A 170 -10.33 13.69 -8.76
CA ASN A 170 -10.49 14.42 -10.00
C ASN A 170 -9.69 13.90 -11.20
N ASP A 171 -9.18 12.66 -11.15
CA ASP A 171 -8.58 11.98 -12.32
C ASP A 171 -9.65 11.56 -13.33
N THR A 172 -10.21 12.54 -14.03
CA THR A 172 -11.28 12.36 -15.02
C THR A 172 -10.85 11.49 -16.19
N GLU A 173 -9.56 11.47 -16.55
CA GLU A 173 -9.01 10.57 -17.59
C GLU A 173 -9.21 9.09 -17.21
N MET A 174 -9.13 8.78 -15.91
CA MET A 174 -9.34 7.44 -15.37
C MET A 174 -10.77 7.17 -14.92
N GLY A 175 -11.67 8.16 -15.01
CA GLY A 175 -12.99 8.10 -14.38
C GLY A 175 -12.89 7.99 -12.86
N GLY A 176 -11.90 8.68 -12.28
CA GLY A 176 -11.61 8.69 -10.85
C GLY A 176 -12.67 9.44 -10.02
N PRO A 177 -12.73 9.17 -8.71
CA PRO A 177 -13.59 9.89 -7.78
C PRO A 177 -13.35 11.39 -7.77
N ARG A 178 -14.39 12.17 -7.48
CA ARG A 178 -14.29 13.62 -7.26
C ARG A 178 -14.26 13.98 -5.78
N GLU A 179 -14.85 13.11 -4.95
CA GLU A 179 -14.96 13.37 -3.52
C GLU A 179 -14.32 12.25 -2.69
N PRO A 180 -13.69 12.57 -1.53
CA PRO A 180 -13.18 11.56 -0.60
C PRO A 180 -14.24 10.54 -0.15
N ALA A 181 -15.52 10.92 -0.16
CA ALA A 181 -16.63 10.06 0.25
C ALA A 181 -16.75 8.79 -0.59
N GLU A 182 -16.43 8.85 -1.89
CA GLU A 182 -16.51 7.69 -2.78
C GLU A 182 -15.41 6.67 -2.45
N TRP A 183 -14.18 7.14 -2.18
CA TRP A 183 -13.09 6.28 -1.71
C TRP A 183 -13.40 5.68 -0.34
N LYS A 184 -13.93 6.48 0.61
CA LYS A 184 -14.36 5.99 1.92
C LYS A 184 -15.41 4.88 1.79
N ALA A 185 -16.40 5.07 0.92
CA ALA A 185 -17.41 4.05 0.65
C ALA A 185 -16.80 2.75 0.09
N ALA A 186 -15.80 2.85 -0.78
CA ALA A 186 -15.08 1.68 -1.30
C ALA A 186 -14.33 0.93 -0.18
N PHE A 187 -13.57 1.64 0.68
CA PHE A 187 -12.87 1.01 1.81
C PHE A 187 -13.83 0.46 2.86
N ASP A 188 -14.94 1.14 3.16
CA ASP A 188 -15.97 0.62 4.07
C ASP A 188 -16.64 -0.63 3.52
N THR A 189 -16.85 -0.70 2.20
CA THR A 189 -17.35 -1.89 1.52
C THR A 189 -16.36 -3.05 1.65
N ALA A 190 -15.08 -2.84 1.34
CA ALA A 190 -14.07 -3.89 1.52
C ALA A 190 -13.97 -4.32 2.99
N ARG A 191 -13.98 -3.38 3.93
CA ARG A 191 -13.96 -3.67 5.36
C ARG A 191 -15.13 -4.60 5.74
N TYR A 192 -16.35 -4.26 5.32
CA TYR A 192 -17.53 -5.08 5.58
C TYR A 192 -17.40 -6.46 4.94
N VAL A 193 -17.06 -6.54 3.66
CA VAL A 193 -16.94 -7.81 2.93
C VAL A 193 -15.84 -8.69 3.52
N LEU A 194 -14.72 -8.12 3.96
CA LEU A 194 -13.61 -8.86 4.60
C LEU A 194 -13.89 -9.23 6.06
N GLY A 195 -15.06 -8.88 6.60
CA GLY A 195 -15.45 -9.17 7.98
C GLY A 195 -14.67 -8.37 9.02
N LEU A 196 -14.06 -7.25 8.63
CA LEU A 196 -13.23 -6.42 9.50
C LEU A 196 -14.10 -5.53 10.39
N PRO A 197 -13.85 -5.50 11.72
CA PRO A 197 -14.50 -4.53 12.59
C PRO A 197 -14.05 -3.11 12.24
N VAL A 198 -14.88 -2.11 12.56
CA VAL A 198 -14.59 -0.68 12.30
C VAL A 198 -13.24 -0.28 12.90
N ARG A 199 -12.91 -0.84 14.08
CA ARG A 199 -11.60 -0.72 14.70
C ARG A 199 -11.00 -2.11 14.86
N HIS A 200 -9.87 -2.34 14.21
CA HIS A 200 -9.04 -3.53 14.31
C HIS A 200 -7.62 -3.15 14.70
N ALA A 201 -6.76 -4.14 14.96
CA ALA A 201 -5.39 -3.94 15.44
C ALA A 201 -4.54 -3.03 14.53
N LEU A 202 -4.84 -2.99 13.22
CA LEU A 202 -4.09 -2.19 12.25
C LEU A 202 -4.69 -0.81 11.96
N SER A 203 -5.93 -0.51 12.37
CA SER A 203 -6.65 0.70 11.92
C SER A 203 -5.89 2.00 12.20
N ARG A 204 -5.14 2.08 13.30
CA ARG A 204 -4.37 3.28 13.66
C ARG A 204 -3.08 3.48 12.86
N TYR A 205 -2.67 2.48 12.08
CA TYR A 205 -1.46 2.45 11.26
C TYR A 205 -1.77 2.47 9.76
N ILE A 206 -3.05 2.55 9.39
CA ILE A 206 -3.50 2.71 8.02
C ILE A 206 -4.02 4.14 7.88
N ASP A 207 -3.41 4.90 6.98
CA ASP A 207 -3.84 6.24 6.60
C ASP A 207 -4.49 6.22 5.22
N TYR A 208 -5.37 7.19 5.00
CA TYR A 208 -5.98 7.48 3.72
C TYR A 208 -5.76 8.95 3.43
N VAL A 209 -5.16 9.25 2.28
CA VAL A 209 -4.97 10.63 1.81
C VAL A 209 -5.66 10.78 0.46
N TYR A 210 -6.23 11.96 0.22
CA TYR A 210 -7.08 12.23 -0.94
C TYR A 210 -6.54 13.44 -1.74
N PRO A 211 -5.34 13.33 -2.33
CA PRO A 211 -4.77 14.43 -3.10
C PRO A 211 -5.62 14.71 -4.34
N ASP A 212 -5.99 15.97 -4.50
CA ASP A 212 -6.63 16.48 -5.70
C ASP A 212 -5.57 16.70 -6.80
N ILE A 213 -5.75 16.05 -7.96
CA ILE A 213 -4.79 16.17 -9.05
C ILE A 213 -4.77 17.58 -9.65
N ASP A 214 -5.82 18.38 -9.48
CA ASP A 214 -5.86 19.75 -9.96
C ASP A 214 -4.83 20.64 -9.22
N LEU A 215 -4.39 20.21 -8.02
CA LEU A 215 -3.30 20.86 -7.27
C LEU A 215 -1.91 20.55 -7.83
N LEU A 216 -1.81 19.59 -8.75
CA LEU A 216 -0.58 19.11 -9.41
C LEU A 216 -0.52 19.53 -10.89
N GLN A 217 -1.62 20.04 -11.44
CA GLN A 217 -1.68 20.59 -12.78
C GLN A 217 -1.32 22.09 -12.71
N LYS A 218 -0.51 22.55 -13.66
CA LYS A 218 -0.14 23.97 -13.82
C LYS A 218 -1.10 24.68 -14.76
#